data_AF-A0A7G5GPU1-F1
#
_entry.id   AF-A0A7G5GPU1-F1
#
_cell.length_a   1.000
_cell.length_b   1.000
_cell.length_c   1.000
_cell.angle_alpha   90.00
_cell.angle_beta   90.00
_cell.angle_gamma   90.00
#
_symmetry.space_group_name_H-M   'P 1'
#
loop_
_entity.id
_entity.type
_entity.pdbx_description
1 polymer ?
#
loop_
_entity_poly.entity_id
_entity_poly.type
_entity_poly.pdbx_seq_one_letter_code
_entity_poly.pdbx_strand_id
1 'polypeptide(L)'
;MSRLRNRFILLIPAYWACLFDETITILQQPAAYWNGDLNAGNEANPIGATLMRNHASGIFVISFAWLVVIGIFGYWLPERLRKTFALVILMAHTGGAISWITPHYGFWYSIIFIVFNSALFVQLDKVYSQNIENAPL
;
A
#
# COMPACT_ATOMS: atom_id res chain seq x y z
N MET A 1 16.98 16.67 -12.29
CA MET A 1 16.50 16.13 -10.98
C MET A 1 17.56 15.16 -10.45
N SER A 2 17.77 15.01 -9.13
CA SER A 2 18.72 13.98 -8.66
C SER A 2 18.21 12.57 -9.00
N ARG A 3 19.10 11.62 -9.32
CA ARG A 3 18.72 10.21 -9.58
C ARG A 3 17.85 9.65 -8.46
N LEU A 4 18.13 10.03 -7.20
CA LEU A 4 17.35 9.65 -6.03
C LEU A 4 15.88 10.07 -6.15
N ARG A 5 15.62 11.33 -6.51
CA ARG A 5 14.26 11.89 -6.64
C ARG A 5 13.43 11.14 -7.68
N ASN A 6 14.04 10.74 -8.80
CA ASN A 6 13.37 9.98 -9.85
C ASN A 6 12.98 8.57 -9.38
N ARG A 7 13.80 7.93 -8.54
CA ARG A 7 13.52 6.57 -8.02
C ARG A 7 12.27 6.51 -7.15
N PHE A 8 12.01 7.55 -6.36
CA PHE A 8 10.86 7.60 -5.47
C PHE A 8 9.53 7.83 -6.19
N ILE A 9 9.53 8.44 -7.38
CA ILE A 9 8.31 8.71 -8.15
C ILE A 9 7.54 7.41 -8.42
N LEU A 10 8.22 6.34 -8.81
CA LEU A 10 7.59 5.04 -9.06
C LEU A 10 7.05 4.35 -7.80
N LEU A 11 7.51 4.75 -6.61
CA LEU A 11 7.06 4.15 -5.34
C LEU A 11 5.83 4.86 -4.78
N ILE A 12 5.49 6.06 -5.26
CA ILE A 12 4.33 6.83 -4.77
C ILE A 12 3.02 6.02 -4.88
N PRO A 13 2.68 5.36 -6.01
CA PRO A 13 1.44 4.56 -6.09
C PRO A 13 1.41 3.43 -5.06
N ALA A 14 2.55 2.75 -4.87
CA ALA A 14 2.69 1.66 -3.91
C ALA A 14 2.49 2.15 -2.46
N TYR A 15 3.14 3.25 -2.10
CA TYR A 15 2.97 3.90 -0.80
C TYR A 15 1.54 4.37 -0.56
N TRP A 16 0.92 4.99 -1.56
CA TRP A 16 -0.46 5.44 -1.48
C TRP A 16 -1.41 4.27 -1.19
N ALA A 17 -1.34 3.19 -1.98
CA ALA A 17 -2.22 2.05 -1.79
C ALA A 17 -2.02 1.39 -0.43
N CYS A 18 -0.77 1.22 0.00
CA CYS A 18 -0.41 0.69 1.32
C CYS A 18 -0.95 1.56 2.46
N LEU A 19 -0.74 2.89 2.40
CA LEU A 19 -1.28 3.81 3.41
C LEU A 19 -2.80 3.79 3.46
N PHE A 20 -3.47 3.75 2.30
CA PHE A 20 -4.92 3.72 2.25
C PHE A 20 -5.46 2.41 2.84
N ASP A 21 -4.89 1.27 2.43
CA ASP A 21 -5.23 -0.07 2.94
C ASP A 21 -5.07 -0.17 4.46
N GLU A 22 -3.93 0.28 4.99
CA GLU A 22 -3.67 0.29 6.43
C GLU A 22 -4.64 1.21 7.17
N THR A 23 -4.92 2.40 6.61
CA THR A 23 -5.84 3.36 7.22
C THR A 23 -7.26 2.78 7.28
N ILE A 24 -7.76 2.21 6.18
CA ILE A 24 -9.11 1.63 6.19
C ILE A 24 -9.17 0.38 7.06
N THR A 25 -8.11 -0.44 7.09
CA THR A 25 -8.00 -1.60 7.97
C THR A 25 -8.08 -1.20 9.43
N ILE A 26 -7.38 -0.13 9.84
CA ILE A 26 -7.45 0.43 11.20
C ILE A 26 -8.86 0.95 11.49
N LEU A 27 -9.42 1.79 10.61
CA LEU A 27 -10.70 2.44 10.86
C LEU A 27 -11.88 1.46 10.90
N GLN A 28 -11.81 0.38 10.13
CA GLN A 28 -12.91 -0.59 9.99
C GLN A 28 -12.77 -1.83 10.87
N GLN A 29 -11.72 -1.92 11.71
CA GLN A 29 -11.66 -2.97 12.73
C GLN A 29 -12.92 -2.95 13.62
N PRO A 30 -13.43 -4.12 14.04
CA PRO A 30 -14.60 -4.19 14.91
C PRO A 30 -14.40 -3.43 16.22
N ALA A 31 -15.47 -2.80 16.73
CA ALA A 31 -15.42 -2.11 18.02
C ALA A 31 -14.96 -3.02 19.18
N ALA A 32 -15.28 -4.32 19.11
CA ALA A 32 -14.82 -5.32 20.09
C ALA A 32 -13.29 -5.43 20.15
N TYR A 33 -12.60 -5.33 19.01
CA TYR A 33 -11.13 -5.33 18.94
C TYR A 33 -10.54 -4.15 19.71
N TRP A 34 -11.08 -2.94 19.49
CA TRP A 34 -10.65 -1.73 20.19
C TRP A 34 -10.99 -1.74 21.69
N ASN A 35 -12.01 -2.49 22.10
CA ASN A 35 -12.40 -2.68 23.49
C ASN A 35 -11.64 -3.81 24.21
N GLY A 36 -10.62 -4.40 23.56
CA GLY A 36 -9.71 -5.37 24.17
C GLY A 36 -9.96 -6.83 23.81
N ASP A 37 -11.01 -7.15 23.04
CA ASP A 37 -11.17 -8.49 22.47
C ASP A 37 -10.28 -8.65 21.22
N LEU A 38 -9.00 -8.96 21.46
CA LEU A 38 -8.01 -9.10 20.39
C LEU A 38 -8.33 -10.23 19.40
N ASN A 39 -9.21 -11.18 19.74
CA ASN A 39 -9.64 -12.24 18.83
C ASN A 39 -10.66 -11.75 17.80
N ALA A 40 -11.33 -10.62 18.05
CA ALA A 40 -12.24 -9.98 17.11
C ALA A 40 -11.52 -9.22 15.98
N GLY A 41 -10.19 -9.11 16.05
CA GLY A 41 -9.39 -8.49 14.99
C GLY A 41 -9.57 -9.21 13.66
N ASN A 42 -9.97 -8.48 12.63
CA ASN A 42 -10.17 -8.99 11.29
C ASN A 42 -8.98 -8.60 10.41
N GLU A 43 -8.08 -9.53 10.16
CA GLU A 43 -6.88 -9.32 9.34
C GLU A 43 -6.61 -10.60 8.55
N ALA A 44 -6.54 -10.46 7.23
CA ALA A 44 -6.32 -11.59 6.32
C ALA A 44 -4.84 -12.00 6.27
N ASN A 45 -3.92 -11.07 6.52
CA ASN A 45 -2.49 -11.33 6.60
C ASN A 45 -2.17 -12.13 7.88
N PRO A 46 -1.66 -13.37 7.80
CA PRO A 46 -1.36 -14.18 8.98
C PRO A 46 -0.37 -13.54 9.96
N ILE A 47 0.59 -12.74 9.46
CA ILE A 47 1.56 -12.03 10.29
C ILE A 47 0.88 -10.89 11.04
N GLY A 48 0.08 -10.09 10.32
CA GLY A 48 -0.70 -9.00 10.92
C GLY A 48 -1.69 -9.52 11.96
N ALA A 49 -2.43 -10.56 11.63
CA ALA A 49 -3.39 -11.20 12.54
C ALA A 49 -2.71 -11.72 13.82
N THR A 50 -1.50 -12.29 13.70
CA THR A 50 -0.74 -12.76 14.87
C THR A 50 -0.33 -11.59 15.77
N LEU A 51 0.15 -10.49 15.19
CA LEU A 51 0.53 -9.30 15.96
C LEU A 51 -0.67 -8.65 16.65
N MET A 52 -1.79 -8.54 15.95
CA MET A 52 -3.04 -8.00 16.48
C MET A 52 -3.62 -8.83 17.63
N ARG A 53 -3.54 -10.17 17.55
CA ARG A 53 -3.98 -11.06 18.63
C ARG A 53 -3.12 -10.95 19.90
N ASN A 54 -1.85 -10.57 19.74
CA ASN A 54 -0.95 -10.38 20.88
C ASN A 54 -1.14 -9.01 21.55
N HIS A 55 -1.36 -7.96 20.76
CA HIS A 55 -1.54 -6.61 21.29
C HIS A 55 -2.29 -5.70 20.30
N ALA A 56 -3.15 -4.80 20.82
CA ALA A 56 -3.93 -3.87 19.98
C ALA A 56 -3.05 -2.98 19.09
N SER A 57 -1.84 -2.63 19.56
CA SER A 57 -0.88 -1.87 18.74
C SER A 57 -0.21 -2.67 17.62
N GLY A 58 -0.42 -3.99 17.58
CA GLY A 58 0.14 -4.87 16.56
C GLY A 58 -0.23 -4.45 15.14
N ILE A 59 -1.44 -3.91 14.95
CA ILE A 59 -1.89 -3.33 13.68
C ILE A 59 -0.99 -2.15 13.24
N PHE A 60 -0.66 -1.21 14.13
CA PHE A 60 0.20 -0.07 13.78
C PHE A 60 1.65 -0.51 13.50
N VAL A 61 2.14 -1.52 14.25
CA VAL A 61 3.49 -2.06 14.06
C VAL A 61 3.62 -2.71 12.68
N ILE A 62 2.66 -3.56 12.30
CA ILE A 62 2.72 -4.24 11.00
C ILE A 62 2.53 -3.25 9.84
N SER A 63 1.64 -2.27 9.99
CA SER A 63 1.46 -1.19 9.01
C SER A 63 2.77 -0.41 8.79
N PHE A 64 3.38 0.06 9.88
CA PHE A 64 4.65 0.76 9.77
C PHE A 64 5.76 -0.11 9.15
N ALA A 65 5.81 -1.39 9.48
CA ALA A 65 6.77 -2.32 8.91
C ALA A 65 6.62 -2.45 7.39
N TRP A 66 5.40 -2.50 6.85
CA TRP A 66 5.15 -2.55 5.41
C TRP A 66 5.65 -1.30 4.69
N LEU A 67 5.37 -0.10 5.23
CA LEU A 67 5.89 1.15 4.69
C LEU A 67 7.43 1.19 4.63
N VAL A 68 8.09 0.66 5.67
CA VAL A 68 9.55 0.53 5.71
C VAL A 68 10.04 -0.48 4.66
N VAL A 69 9.42 -1.65 4.55
CA VAL A 69 9.74 -2.68 3.56
C VAL A 69 9.63 -2.12 2.15
N ILE A 70 8.56 -1.40 1.83
CA ILE A 70 8.37 -0.76 0.51
C ILE A 70 9.54 0.18 0.20
N GLY A 71 9.98 0.97 1.20
CA GLY A 71 11.08 1.91 1.05
C GLY A 71 12.42 1.22 0.83
N ILE A 72 12.73 0.20 1.65
CA ILE A 72 13.97 -0.56 1.55
C ILE A 72 14.01 -1.28 0.20
N PHE A 73 13.05 -2.15 -0.11
CA PHE A 73 13.08 -2.91 -1.36
C PHE A 73 12.98 -1.99 -2.58
N GLY A 74 12.11 -0.98 -2.55
CA GLY A 74 11.99 -0.01 -3.63
C GLY A 74 13.29 0.76 -3.92
N TYR A 75 14.09 1.06 -2.89
CA TYR A 75 15.37 1.73 -3.04
C TYR A 75 16.46 0.82 -3.61
N TRP A 76 16.57 -0.40 -3.07
CA TRP A 76 17.66 -1.34 -3.36
C TRP A 76 17.44 -2.15 -4.65
N LEU A 77 16.21 -2.24 -5.16
CA LEU A 77 15.94 -2.97 -6.40
C LEU A 77 16.53 -2.28 -7.65
N PRO A 78 17.01 -3.08 -8.62
CA PRO A 78 17.39 -2.56 -9.92
C PRO A 78 16.17 -2.00 -10.64
N GLU A 79 16.41 -1.07 -11.56
CA GLU A 79 15.37 -0.28 -12.22
C GLU A 79 14.24 -1.10 -12.85
N ARG A 80 14.59 -2.19 -13.57
CA ARG A 80 13.61 -3.08 -14.20
C ARG A 80 12.67 -3.73 -13.18
N LEU A 81 13.19 -4.10 -12.01
CA LEU A 81 12.40 -4.76 -10.97
C LEU A 81 11.62 -3.77 -10.10
N ARG A 82 12.07 -2.51 -9.99
CA ARG A 82 11.38 -1.50 -9.18
C ARG A 82 9.96 -1.24 -9.65
N LYS A 83 9.76 -1.15 -10.97
CA LYS A 83 8.42 -0.94 -11.55
C LYS A 83 7.50 -2.13 -11.25
N THR A 84 7.98 -3.35 -11.47
CA THR A 84 7.23 -4.57 -11.16
C THR A 84 6.92 -4.66 -9.67
N PHE A 85 7.89 -4.37 -8.81
CA PHE A 85 7.71 -4.34 -7.36
C PHE A 85 6.61 -3.33 -6.96
N ALA A 86 6.71 -2.08 -7.43
CA ALA A 86 5.70 -1.06 -7.14
C ALA A 86 4.30 -1.47 -7.60
N LEU A 87 4.19 -2.09 -8.78
CA LEU A 87 2.91 -2.61 -9.28
C LEU A 87 2.36 -3.75 -8.42
N VAL A 88 3.21 -4.69 -7.99
CA VAL A 88 2.80 -5.79 -7.10
C VAL A 88 2.28 -5.25 -5.77
N ILE A 89 3.00 -4.32 -5.15
CA ILE A 89 2.56 -3.68 -3.89
C ILE A 89 1.26 -2.91 -4.09
N LEU A 90 1.14 -2.13 -5.18
CA LEU A 90 -0.08 -1.42 -5.54
C LEU A 90 -1.27 -2.39 -5.65
N MET A 91 -1.11 -3.51 -6.36
CA MET A 91 -2.17 -4.51 -6.54
C MET A 91 -2.54 -5.19 -5.23
N ALA A 92 -1.55 -5.61 -4.43
CA ALA A 92 -1.77 -6.29 -3.16
C ALA A 92 -2.58 -5.42 -2.19
N HIS A 93 -2.15 -4.17 -1.97
CA HIS A 93 -2.84 -3.26 -1.05
C HIS A 93 -4.12 -2.67 -1.64
N THR A 94 -4.25 -2.60 -2.98
CA THR A 94 -5.56 -2.32 -3.59
C THR A 94 -6.55 -3.44 -3.25
N GLY A 95 -6.12 -4.69 -3.35
CA GLY A 95 -6.93 -5.85 -2.94
C GLY A 95 -7.28 -5.85 -1.45
N GLY A 96 -6.29 -5.56 -0.60
CA GLY A 96 -6.48 -5.39 0.85
C GLY A 96 -7.54 -4.33 1.16
N ALA A 97 -7.38 -3.13 0.59
CA ALA A 97 -8.33 -2.05 0.81
C ALA A 97 -9.74 -2.41 0.30
N ILE A 98 -9.85 -3.05 -0.88
CA ILE A 98 -11.14 -3.47 -1.45
C ILE A 98 -11.88 -4.45 -0.54
N SER A 99 -11.15 -5.30 0.20
CA SER A 99 -11.75 -6.23 1.16
C SER A 99 -12.52 -5.50 2.28
N TRP A 100 -12.15 -4.25 2.56
CA TRP A 100 -12.86 -3.35 3.46
C TRP A 100 -13.84 -2.42 2.72
N ILE A 101 -13.44 -1.87 1.57
CA ILE A 101 -14.28 -0.92 0.84
C ILE A 101 -15.60 -1.57 0.42
N THR A 102 -15.54 -2.78 -0.13
CA THR A 102 -16.69 -3.46 -0.72
C THR A 102 -17.81 -3.71 0.30
N PRO A 103 -17.56 -4.35 1.47
CA PRO A 103 -18.61 -4.58 2.45
C PRO A 103 -19.09 -3.31 3.18
N HIS A 104 -18.26 -2.28 3.32
CA HIS A 104 -18.61 -1.08 4.08
C HIS A 104 -19.22 0.06 3.24
N TYR A 105 -18.83 0.18 1.97
CA TYR A 105 -19.23 1.30 1.09
C TYR A 105 -19.85 0.84 -0.22
N GLY A 106 -19.61 -0.40 -0.65
CA GLY A 106 -20.21 -1.02 -1.83
C GLY A 106 -19.30 -1.08 -3.05
N PHE A 107 -19.73 -1.87 -4.04
CA PHE A 107 -18.95 -2.24 -5.22
C PHE A 107 -18.39 -1.04 -6.00
N TRP A 108 -19.19 0.01 -6.21
CA TRP A 108 -18.78 1.15 -7.02
C TRP A 108 -17.62 1.96 -6.41
N TYR A 109 -17.50 2.01 -5.07
CA TYR A 109 -16.35 2.62 -4.42
C TYR A 109 -15.06 1.83 -4.69
N SER A 110 -15.15 0.50 -4.70
CA SER A 110 -14.02 -0.37 -5.08
C SER A 110 -13.61 -0.13 -6.53
N ILE A 111 -14.57 0.01 -7.46
CA ILE A 111 -14.28 0.34 -8.86
C ILE A 111 -13.61 1.70 -9.00
N ILE A 112 -14.12 2.74 -8.32
CA ILE A 112 -13.51 4.08 -8.32
C ILE A 112 -12.07 4.00 -7.79
N PHE A 113 -11.84 3.26 -6.71
CA PHE A 113 -10.50 3.11 -6.12
C PHE A 113 -9.53 2.39 -7.07
N ILE A 114 -9.98 1.34 -7.76
CA ILE A 114 -9.19 0.65 -8.80
C ILE A 114 -8.83 1.61 -9.93
N VAL A 115 -9.81 2.36 -10.44
CA VAL A 115 -9.58 3.33 -11.53
C VAL A 115 -8.60 4.40 -11.08
N PHE A 116 -8.75 4.93 -9.87
CA PHE A 116 -7.86 5.93 -9.30
C PHE A 116 -6.42 5.41 -9.19
N ASN A 117 -6.22 4.23 -8.58
CA ASN A 117 -4.89 3.63 -8.42
C ASN A 117 -4.24 3.29 -9.77
N SER A 118 -5.03 2.84 -10.74
CA SER A 118 -4.55 2.54 -12.10
C SER A 118 -4.11 3.82 -12.81
N ALA A 119 -4.92 4.88 -12.75
CA ALA A 119 -4.59 6.17 -13.34
C ALA A 119 -3.35 6.79 -12.70
N LEU A 120 -3.24 6.73 -11.37
CA LEU A 120 -2.09 7.20 -10.61
C LEU A 120 -0.81 6.49 -11.04
N PHE A 121 -0.83 5.17 -11.16
CA PHE A 121 0.32 4.38 -11.59
C PHE A 121 0.75 4.74 -13.01
N VAL A 122 -0.19 4.77 -13.97
CA VAL A 122 0.10 5.12 -15.37
C VAL A 122 0.66 6.54 -15.47
N GLN A 123 0.11 7.50 -14.74
CA GLN A 123 0.58 8.89 -14.79
C GLN A 123 2.00 9.03 -14.25
N LEU A 124 2.32 8.39 -13.12
CA LEU A 124 3.65 8.48 -12.53
C LEU A 124 4.70 7.66 -13.29
N ASP A 125 4.30 6.56 -13.94
CA ASP A 125 5.16 5.81 -14.86
C ASP A 125 5.53 6.65 -16.11
N LYS A 126 4.58 7.40 -16.67
CA LYS A 126 4.85 8.36 -17.76
C LYS A 126 5.85 9.43 -17.32
N VAL A 127 5.62 10.06 -16.17
CA VAL A 127 6.53 11.07 -15.59
C VAL A 127 7.92 10.48 -15.35
N TYR A 128 7.99 9.26 -14.83
CA TYR A 128 9.25 8.57 -14.60
C TYR A 128 10.02 8.33 -15.91
N SER A 129 9.33 7.83 -16.94
CA SER A 129 9.93 7.52 -18.25
C SER A 129 10.47 8.79 -18.93
N GLN A 130 9.70 9.87 -18.93
CA GLN A 130 10.13 11.19 -19.41
C GLN A 130 11.36 11.71 -18.66
N ASN A 131 11.46 11.48 -17.35
CA ASN A 131 12.60 11.91 -16.54
C ASN A 131 13.89 11.13 -16.84
N ILE A 132 13.79 9.91 -17.36
CA ILE A 132 14.94 9.12 -17.79
C ILE A 132 15.42 9.61 -19.15
N GLU A 133 14.49 9.78 -20.10
CA GLU A 133 14.82 10.25 -21.46
C GLU A 133 15.48 11.63 -21.47
N ASN A 134 15.08 12.51 -20.56
CA ASN A 134 15.61 13.87 -20.44
C ASN A 134 16.83 13.99 -19.52
N ALA A 135 17.39 12.89 -19.01
CA ALA A 135 18.58 12.96 -18.16
C ALA A 135 19.84 13.22 -19.01
N PRO A 136 20.63 14.27 -18.72
CA PRO A 136 21.90 14.49 -19.43
C PRO A 136 22.84 13.29 -19.20
N LEU A 137 23.52 12.88 -20.27
CA LEU A 137 24.52 11.79 -20.29
C LEU A 137 25.58 11.95 -19.19
#